data_AF-A0A2V9HK18-F1
#
_entry.id   AF-A0A2V9HK18-F1
#
_cell.length_a   1.000
_cell.length_b   1.000
_cell.length_c   1.000
_cell.angle_alpha   90.00
_cell.angle_beta   90.00
_cell.angle_gamma   90.00
#
_symmetry.space_group_name_H-M   'P 1'
#
loop_
_entity.id
_entity.type
_entity.pdbx_description
1 polymer ?
#
loop_
_entity_poly.entity_id
_entity_poly.type
_entity_poly.pdbx_seq_one_letter_code
_entity_poly.pdbx_strand_id
1 'polypeptide(L)'
;SKELFFGVGKVQETVRAAIRWPSGFTQTFEHLPVNHRIEIQEGSDKLVAHPFAISPPSLARPGESLKPELLPSSAETWLIEPLSAPEFSLPDFAGQTQELRSFRGAPLLLHFWATAFPPCHEQLRLLEKYQPTFAAGGLRILGINVDDPGDAQMARTFAVKEALSFPNVPATQEVGGIYNIIYRYLFDRRRDLPIPTSFLLDKDGMIVKVYQGRARPEGLLEDLRSCPRTPAERIQRALPFNGVIYQRAFQRNDFTYGVAMFQRGYLEQAAASFKQVIAAKPEDPEAYYNLGTLYLRKNDLRDARQYLDQTVKLRPDYPEAWNNLGMVAAQESQADEAIRNFKHSLSLRPNYAIALTNLGNVYRRQGDFDQAEKLLSRAMEITPDDPEINYSLGMLYALQNQLEKAARYLENAVTLRPDYPDALNNLGVLFVRERRNSDAEERFKTCIRVAPNFDQAYLNLARLYVILEEKQKAKEVLLALLHQQPQHKVAQKELEMLQ
;
A
#
# COMPACT_ATOMS: atom_id res chain seq x y z
N SER A 1 -2.26 0.76 -43.10
CA SER A 1 -0.83 1.12 -42.99
C SER A 1 -0.45 1.20 -41.52
N LYS A 2 0.80 0.91 -41.17
CA LYS A 2 1.36 1.18 -39.83
C LYS A 2 2.51 2.14 -40.01
N GLU A 3 2.67 3.09 -39.09
CA GLU A 3 3.77 4.04 -39.10
C GLU A 3 4.78 3.66 -38.03
N LEU A 4 6.06 3.65 -38.40
CA LEU A 4 7.18 3.35 -37.51
C LEU A 4 8.14 4.53 -37.57
N PHE A 5 8.49 5.07 -36.41
CA PHE A 5 9.45 6.15 -36.26
C PHE A 5 10.67 5.64 -35.49
N PHE A 6 11.86 5.81 -36.05
CA PHE A 6 13.12 5.51 -35.38
C PHE A 6 14.15 6.57 -35.76
N GLY A 7 14.82 7.12 -34.75
CA GLY A 7 15.86 8.12 -34.94
C GLY A 7 17.21 7.45 -35.19
N VAL A 8 17.91 7.87 -36.25
CA VAL A 8 19.25 7.36 -36.58
C VAL A 8 20.38 8.25 -36.06
N GLY A 9 20.07 9.36 -35.40
CA GLY A 9 21.07 10.34 -34.93
C GLY A 9 21.64 11.21 -36.07
N LYS A 10 22.88 11.68 -35.93
CA LYS A 10 23.58 12.53 -36.93
C LYS A 10 24.17 11.70 -38.08
N VAL A 11 23.33 10.94 -38.79
CA VAL A 11 23.79 10.15 -39.95
C VAL A 11 23.46 10.92 -41.23
N GLN A 12 24.47 11.15 -42.08
CA GLN A 12 24.34 11.77 -43.41
C GLN A 12 24.30 10.73 -44.55
N GLU A 13 24.43 9.45 -44.22
CA GLU A 13 24.47 8.34 -45.16
C GLU A 13 23.12 7.61 -45.25
N THR A 14 22.97 6.75 -46.25
CA THR A 14 21.74 6.00 -46.47
C THR A 14 21.54 4.88 -45.44
N VAL A 15 20.29 4.62 -45.06
CA VAL A 15 19.93 3.63 -44.03
C VAL A 15 19.53 2.30 -44.67
N ARG A 16 19.90 1.19 -44.03
CA ARG A 16 19.44 -0.16 -44.39
C ARG A 16 18.35 -0.62 -43.42
N ALA A 17 17.26 -1.19 -43.93
CA ALA A 17 16.21 -1.78 -43.09
C ALA A 17 15.82 -3.18 -43.59
N ALA A 18 15.71 -4.13 -42.66
CA ALA A 18 15.16 -5.46 -42.91
C ALA A 18 13.81 -5.58 -42.19
N ILE A 19 12.79 -6.03 -42.92
CA ILE A 19 11.40 -6.02 -42.48
C ILE A 19 10.86 -7.43 -42.58
N ARG A 20 10.43 -7.96 -41.44
CA ARG A 20 9.71 -9.22 -41.36
C ARG A 20 8.21 -8.93 -41.34
N TRP A 21 7.52 -9.33 -42.40
CA TRP A 21 6.10 -9.11 -42.62
C TRP A 21 5.24 -10.09 -41.81
N PRO A 22 3.95 -9.75 -41.56
CA PRO A 22 3.02 -10.64 -40.87
C PRO A 22 2.81 -12.00 -41.55
N SER A 23 3.02 -12.09 -42.88
CA SER A 23 3.01 -13.37 -43.61
C SER A 23 4.17 -14.31 -43.27
N GLY A 24 5.19 -13.81 -42.57
CA GLY A 24 6.44 -14.51 -42.32
C GLY A 24 7.54 -14.22 -43.36
N PHE A 25 7.23 -13.51 -44.44
CA PHE A 25 8.21 -13.06 -45.44
C PHE A 25 9.16 -12.01 -44.86
N THR A 26 10.44 -12.00 -45.28
CA THR A 26 11.41 -10.98 -44.89
C THR A 26 11.95 -10.29 -46.13
N GLN A 27 11.89 -8.95 -46.14
CA GLN A 27 12.39 -8.13 -47.25
C GLN A 27 13.40 -7.11 -46.73
N THR A 28 14.47 -6.89 -47.48
CA THR A 28 15.52 -5.92 -47.12
C THR A 28 15.52 -4.78 -48.12
N PHE A 29 15.51 -3.55 -47.60
CA PHE A 29 15.62 -2.33 -48.37
C PHE A 29 16.97 -1.68 -48.09
N GLU A 30 17.76 -1.55 -49.14
CA GLU A 30 19.05 -0.87 -49.12
C GLU A 30 18.86 0.59 -49.55
N HIS A 31 19.73 1.48 -49.08
CA HIS A 31 19.81 2.88 -49.51
C HIS A 31 18.59 3.77 -49.16
N LEU A 32 17.92 3.55 -48.02
CA LEU A 32 16.80 4.40 -47.60
C LEU A 32 17.28 5.82 -47.30
N PRO A 33 16.64 6.87 -47.86
CA PRO A 33 17.05 8.25 -47.60
C PRO A 33 16.66 8.68 -46.19
N VAL A 34 17.61 9.30 -45.48
CA VAL A 34 17.35 9.92 -44.17
C VAL A 34 16.41 11.11 -44.30
N ASN A 35 15.67 11.43 -43.24
CA ASN A 35 14.70 12.55 -43.20
C ASN A 35 13.57 12.45 -44.24
N HIS A 36 13.15 11.23 -44.56
CA HIS A 36 11.98 10.98 -45.41
C HIS A 36 10.98 10.08 -44.69
N ARG A 37 9.70 10.27 -44.98
CA ARG A 37 8.66 9.27 -44.77
C ARG A 37 8.78 8.25 -45.89
N ILE A 38 9.02 7.00 -45.52
CA ILE A 38 9.24 5.89 -46.44
C ILE A 38 8.00 5.01 -46.47
N GLU A 39 7.43 4.81 -47.65
CA GLU A 39 6.30 3.91 -47.91
C GLU A 39 6.79 2.70 -48.70
N ILE A 40 6.43 1.51 -48.20
CA ILE A 40 6.82 0.20 -48.70
C ILE A 40 5.62 -0.73 -48.68
N GLN A 41 5.59 -1.67 -49.61
CA GLN A 41 4.51 -2.65 -49.73
C GLN A 41 5.10 -4.06 -49.76
N GLU A 42 4.48 -4.96 -49.02
CA GLU A 42 4.87 -6.37 -48.96
C GLU A 42 4.91 -7.01 -50.36
N GLY A 43 6.06 -7.61 -50.71
CA GLY A 43 6.27 -8.27 -52.00
C GLY A 43 6.58 -7.32 -53.17
N SER A 44 6.69 -6.02 -52.92
CA SER A 44 7.08 -5.02 -53.93
C SER A 44 8.46 -4.47 -53.62
N ASP A 45 9.34 -4.42 -54.63
CA ASP A 45 10.64 -3.76 -54.53
C ASP A 45 10.56 -2.23 -54.75
N LYS A 46 9.37 -1.71 -55.07
CA LYS A 46 9.15 -0.27 -55.22
C LYS A 46 9.04 0.42 -53.87
N LEU A 47 9.83 1.49 -53.73
CA LEU A 47 9.86 2.40 -52.59
C LEU A 47 9.26 3.75 -53.00
N VAL A 48 8.46 4.36 -52.13
CA VAL A 48 8.07 5.76 -52.26
C VAL A 48 8.63 6.53 -51.07
N ALA A 49 9.40 7.58 -51.32
CA ALA A 49 10.01 8.41 -50.29
C ALA A 49 9.49 9.85 -50.38
N HIS A 50 8.97 10.37 -49.27
CA HIS A 50 8.50 11.75 -49.16
C HIS A 50 9.39 12.52 -48.18
N PRO A 51 10.10 13.59 -48.59
CA PRO A 51 10.93 14.36 -47.68
C PRO A 51 10.08 15.00 -46.59
N PHE A 52 10.57 15.02 -45.35
CA PHE A 52 9.91 15.81 -44.31
C PHE A 52 9.98 17.30 -44.66
N ALA A 53 8.90 18.02 -44.41
CA ALA A 53 8.88 19.47 -44.60
C ALA A 53 9.96 20.12 -43.72
N ILE A 54 10.71 21.07 -44.28
CA ILE A 54 11.66 21.89 -43.51
C ILE A 54 10.86 22.66 -42.47
N SER A 55 11.15 22.44 -41.18
CA SER A 55 10.51 23.20 -40.11
C SER A 55 10.69 24.70 -40.35
N PRO A 56 9.63 25.51 -40.26
CA PRO A 56 9.76 26.96 -40.40
C PRO A 56 10.82 27.49 -39.41
N PRO A 57 11.63 28.49 -39.80
CA PRO A 57 12.71 29.02 -38.96
C PRO A 57 12.25 29.49 -37.57
N SER A 58 10.96 29.84 -37.42
CA SER A 58 10.33 30.21 -36.15
C SER A 58 10.31 29.09 -35.11
N LEU A 59 10.32 27.83 -35.53
CA LEU A 59 10.34 26.65 -34.65
C LEU A 59 11.77 26.10 -34.43
N ALA A 60 12.76 26.62 -35.16
CA ALA A 60 14.16 26.17 -35.11
C ALA A 60 15.04 26.97 -34.14
N ARG A 61 14.52 28.04 -33.53
CA ARG A 61 15.22 28.74 -32.46
C ARG A 61 15.02 27.98 -31.15
N PRO A 62 16.08 27.57 -30.43
CA PRO A 62 15.90 27.21 -29.04
C PRO A 62 15.23 28.41 -28.35
N GLY A 63 14.11 28.18 -27.66
CA GLY A 63 13.51 29.22 -26.83
C GLY A 63 14.57 29.79 -25.89
N GLU A 64 14.38 31.04 -25.45
CA GLU A 64 15.22 31.60 -24.40
C GLU A 64 15.35 30.57 -23.27
N SER A 65 16.54 30.42 -22.70
CA SER A 65 16.73 29.55 -21.54
C SER A 65 15.71 29.96 -20.49
N LEU A 66 14.72 29.09 -20.26
CA LEU A 66 13.71 29.32 -19.25
C LEU A 66 14.46 29.50 -17.94
N LYS A 67 14.50 30.73 -17.43
CA LYS A 67 14.93 30.97 -16.06
C LYS A 67 14.05 30.06 -15.20
N PRO A 68 14.61 29.15 -14.39
CA PRO A 68 13.81 28.31 -13.53
C PRO A 68 12.91 29.24 -12.71
N GLU A 69 11.60 29.12 -12.89
CA GLU A 69 10.65 29.87 -12.10
C GLU A 69 10.89 29.46 -10.64
N LEU A 70 11.29 30.43 -9.81
CA LEU A 70 11.44 30.21 -8.38
C LEU A 70 10.04 29.99 -7.81
N LEU A 71 9.70 28.72 -7.61
CA LEU A 71 8.44 28.34 -6.98
C LEU A 71 8.39 28.98 -5.58
N PRO A 72 7.23 29.53 -5.18
CA PRO A 72 7.13 30.21 -3.91
C PRO A 72 7.38 29.21 -2.75
N SER A 73 8.10 29.66 -1.73
CA SER A 73 8.39 28.87 -0.52
C SER A 73 7.15 28.63 0.35
N SER A 74 6.06 29.32 0.03
CA SER A 74 4.73 29.12 0.63
C SER A 74 3.66 29.16 -0.44
N ALA A 75 2.63 28.35 -0.28
CA ALA A 75 1.48 28.33 -1.17
C ALA A 75 0.22 28.00 -0.37
N GLU A 76 -0.91 28.58 -0.77
CA GLU A 76 -2.19 28.42 -0.11
C GLU A 76 -3.21 27.93 -1.11
N THR A 77 -3.83 26.79 -0.86
CA THR A 77 -4.71 26.12 -1.83
C THR A 77 -6.07 25.81 -1.21
N TRP A 78 -7.12 26.48 -1.67
CA TRP A 78 -8.50 26.07 -1.41
C TRP A 78 -8.81 24.79 -2.17
N LEU A 79 -9.43 23.82 -1.51
CA LEU A 79 -9.81 22.57 -2.15
C LEU A 79 -11.17 22.76 -2.84
N ILE A 80 -11.23 22.43 -4.13
CA ILE A 80 -12.47 22.45 -4.93
C ILE A 80 -13.54 21.57 -4.27
N GLU A 81 -13.14 20.37 -3.86
CA GLU A 81 -13.95 19.44 -3.09
C GLU A 81 -13.26 19.20 -1.75
N PRO A 82 -13.92 19.38 -0.59
CA PRO A 82 -13.31 19.13 0.70
C PRO A 82 -12.93 17.65 0.90
N LEU A 83 -11.98 17.38 1.79
CA LEU A 83 -11.56 16.01 2.14
C LEU A 83 -11.84 15.72 3.60
N SER A 84 -12.45 14.58 3.93
CA SER A 84 -12.60 14.17 5.33
C SER A 84 -11.22 14.00 5.96
N ALA A 85 -10.95 14.69 7.06
CA ALA A 85 -9.71 14.49 7.80
C ALA A 85 -9.71 13.11 8.46
N PRO A 86 -8.63 12.31 8.35
CA PRO A 86 -8.54 11.03 9.03
C PRO A 86 -8.55 11.19 10.54
N GLU A 87 -9.44 10.44 11.17
CA GLU A 87 -9.61 10.41 12.60
C GLU A 87 -8.39 9.79 13.30
N PHE A 88 -8.07 10.32 14.49
CA PHE A 88 -7.11 9.75 15.43
C PHE A 88 -7.54 10.09 16.85
N SER A 89 -6.97 9.35 17.82
CA SER A 89 -7.12 9.57 19.24
C SER A 89 -5.75 9.43 19.89
N LEU A 90 -5.15 10.54 20.31
CA LEU A 90 -3.78 10.58 20.84
C LEU A 90 -3.70 11.45 22.11
N PRO A 91 -2.88 11.08 23.11
CA PRO A 91 -2.61 11.96 24.24
C PRO A 91 -1.79 13.17 23.77
N ASP A 92 -2.16 14.36 24.23
CA ASP A 92 -1.33 15.55 24.09
C ASP A 92 -0.15 15.55 25.07
N PHE A 93 0.70 16.57 24.99
CA PHE A 93 1.83 16.74 25.90
C PHE A 93 1.44 16.96 27.37
N ALA A 94 0.18 17.26 27.68
CA ALA A 94 -0.35 17.30 29.05
C ALA A 94 -0.94 15.94 29.49
N GLY A 95 -0.97 14.94 28.61
CA GLY A 95 -1.53 13.62 28.86
C GLY A 95 -3.05 13.53 28.65
N GLN A 96 -3.69 14.59 28.14
CA GLN A 96 -5.12 14.59 27.85
C GLN A 96 -5.34 13.97 26.46
N THR A 97 -6.27 13.02 26.36
CA THR A 97 -6.59 12.40 25.08
C THR A 97 -7.35 13.37 24.20
N GLN A 98 -6.77 13.66 23.02
CA GLN A 98 -7.36 14.50 22.00
C GLN A 98 -7.87 13.59 20.87
N GLU A 99 -9.19 13.56 20.68
CA GLU A 99 -9.82 12.91 19.54
C GLU A 99 -10.14 13.95 18.48
N LEU A 100 -9.74 13.74 17.22
CA LEU A 100 -9.98 14.72 16.16
C LEU A 100 -11.48 15.07 16.01
N ARG A 101 -12.37 14.07 16.06
CA ARG A 101 -13.83 14.26 16.07
C ARG A 101 -14.36 15.23 17.15
N SER A 102 -13.67 15.38 18.28
CA SER A 102 -14.11 16.28 19.37
C SER A 102 -14.03 17.76 18.99
N PHE A 103 -13.27 18.09 17.95
CA PHE A 103 -13.13 19.45 17.44
C PHE A 103 -14.24 19.85 16.47
N ARG A 104 -15.10 18.92 16.05
CA ARG A 104 -16.26 19.22 15.19
C ARG A 104 -17.20 20.23 15.87
N GLY A 105 -17.95 20.96 15.05
CA GLY A 105 -18.80 22.07 15.45
C GLY A 105 -18.12 23.44 15.39
N ALA A 106 -16.80 23.50 15.21
CA ALA A 106 -16.04 24.74 14.99
C ALA A 106 -14.93 24.52 13.95
N PRO A 107 -14.49 25.56 13.22
CA PRO A 107 -13.29 25.48 12.38
C PRO A 107 -12.06 25.10 13.20
N LEU A 108 -11.20 24.26 12.61
CA LEU A 108 -9.96 23.79 13.22
C LEU A 108 -8.77 24.03 12.29
N LEU A 109 -7.69 24.60 12.83
CA LEU A 109 -6.38 24.61 12.18
C LEU A 109 -5.57 23.41 12.70
N LEU A 110 -5.42 22.40 11.85
CA LEU A 110 -4.55 21.25 12.11
C LEU A 110 -3.13 21.60 11.62
N HIS A 111 -2.19 21.80 12.54
CA HIS A 111 -0.88 22.37 12.26
C HIS A 111 0.26 21.36 12.44
N PHE A 112 0.94 20.96 11.37
CA PHE A 112 2.04 20.00 11.38
C PHE A 112 3.39 20.69 11.58
N TRP A 113 4.17 20.20 12.55
CA TRP A 113 5.45 20.79 12.92
C TRP A 113 6.46 19.76 13.46
N ALA A 114 7.74 20.11 13.42
CA ALA A 114 8.83 19.30 14.00
C ALA A 114 9.82 20.22 14.72
N THR A 115 10.45 19.70 15.77
CA THR A 115 11.39 20.47 16.61
C THR A 115 12.69 20.75 15.88
N ALA A 116 13.12 19.86 14.97
CA ALA A 116 14.36 20.01 14.22
C ALA A 116 14.34 21.13 13.15
N PHE A 117 13.18 21.73 12.85
CA PHE A 117 13.02 22.67 11.74
C PHE A 117 12.69 24.10 12.22
N PRO A 118 13.65 25.06 12.19
CA PRO A 118 13.46 26.41 12.75
C PRO A 118 12.22 27.18 12.25
N PRO A 119 11.80 27.06 10.96
CA PRO A 119 10.56 27.68 10.51
C PRO A 119 9.30 27.25 11.26
N CYS A 120 9.29 26.05 11.86
CA CYS A 120 8.20 25.61 12.73
C CYS A 120 8.15 26.41 14.04
N HIS A 121 9.30 26.74 14.63
CA HIS A 121 9.35 27.48 15.90
C HIS A 121 8.75 28.87 15.75
N GLU A 122 9.13 29.58 14.68
CA GLU A 122 8.58 30.90 14.38
C GLU A 122 7.07 30.83 14.12
N GLN A 123 6.61 29.81 13.39
CA GLN A 123 5.19 29.62 13.12
C GLN A 123 4.40 29.34 14.41
N LEU A 124 4.89 28.50 15.31
CA LEU A 124 4.23 28.18 16.58
C LEU A 124 4.12 29.41 17.49
N ARG A 125 5.19 30.20 17.63
CA ARG A 125 5.17 31.47 18.37
C ARG A 125 4.15 32.44 17.79
N LEU A 126 4.05 32.49 16.47
CA LEU A 126 3.09 33.35 15.78
C LEU A 126 1.64 32.89 16.01
N LEU A 127 1.38 31.58 15.95
CA LEU A 127 0.07 31.00 16.26
C LEU A 127 -0.33 31.27 17.71
N GLU A 128 0.59 31.10 18.67
CA GLU A 128 0.35 31.38 20.08
C GLU A 128 0.02 32.86 20.32
N LYS A 129 0.82 33.77 19.74
CA LYS A 129 0.58 35.21 19.83
C LYS A 129 -0.83 35.62 19.38
N TYR A 130 -1.36 34.98 18.35
CA TYR A 130 -2.68 35.28 17.79
C TYR A 130 -3.79 34.36 18.31
N GLN A 131 -3.48 33.40 19.19
CA GLN A 131 -4.43 32.42 19.71
C GLN A 131 -5.69 33.07 20.29
N PRO A 132 -5.63 34.17 21.09
CA PRO A 132 -6.83 34.81 21.62
C PRO A 132 -7.74 35.39 20.53
N THR A 133 -7.14 35.94 19.47
CA THR A 133 -7.87 36.49 18.31
C THR A 133 -8.51 35.38 17.49
N PHE A 134 -7.80 34.26 17.28
CA PHE A 134 -8.36 33.09 16.61
C PHE A 134 -9.52 32.49 17.40
N ALA A 135 -9.37 32.34 18.72
CA ALA A 135 -10.41 31.83 19.60
C ALA A 135 -11.66 32.73 19.58
N ALA A 136 -11.49 34.05 19.63
CA ALA A 136 -12.60 35.01 19.49
C ALA A 136 -13.30 34.92 18.11
N GLY A 137 -12.54 34.59 17.06
CA GLY A 137 -13.05 34.28 15.72
C GLY A 137 -13.62 32.86 15.55
N GLY A 138 -13.62 32.04 16.60
CA GLY A 138 -14.14 30.67 16.59
C GLY A 138 -13.20 29.62 16.02
N LEU A 139 -11.94 29.95 15.69
CA LEU A 139 -10.94 29.00 15.21
C LEU A 139 -10.23 28.32 16.39
N ARG A 140 -10.25 26.99 16.38
CA ARG A 140 -9.44 26.15 17.28
C ARG A 140 -8.12 25.78 16.59
N ILE A 141 -7.08 25.50 17.37
CA ILE A 141 -5.78 25.04 16.85
C ILE A 141 -5.46 23.70 17.51
N LEU A 142 -4.97 22.75 16.70
CA LEU A 142 -4.40 21.50 17.17
C LEU A 142 -3.04 21.30 16.49
N GLY A 143 -1.97 21.28 17.28
CA GLY A 143 -0.63 21.01 16.80
C GLY A 143 -0.37 19.50 16.69
N ILE A 144 0.12 19.07 15.54
CA ILE A 144 0.57 17.70 15.27
C ILE A 144 2.08 17.73 15.15
N ASN A 145 2.76 17.27 16.21
CA ASN A 145 4.20 17.13 16.19
C ASN A 145 4.56 15.84 15.45
N VAL A 146 5.40 15.94 14.41
CA VAL A 146 5.83 14.81 13.56
C VAL A 146 7.29 14.44 13.77
N ASP A 147 7.89 14.84 14.89
CA ASP A 147 9.19 14.32 15.29
C ASP A 147 9.10 12.80 15.50
N ASP A 148 10.24 12.10 15.43
CA ASP A 148 10.27 10.67 15.70
C ASP A 148 9.73 10.40 17.13
N PRO A 149 8.97 9.31 17.36
CA PRO A 149 8.37 9.05 18.68
C PRO A 149 9.37 9.02 19.84
N GLY A 150 10.64 8.70 19.58
CA GLY A 150 11.73 8.75 20.57
C GLY A 150 12.09 10.17 21.02
N ASP A 151 11.77 11.19 20.21
CA ASP A 151 12.09 12.60 20.44
C ASP A 151 10.92 13.39 21.04
N ALA A 152 9.81 12.72 21.38
CA ALA A 152 8.61 13.37 21.93
C ALA A 152 8.89 14.21 23.18
N GLN A 153 9.89 13.83 24.00
CA GLN A 153 10.29 14.59 25.17
C GLN A 153 10.94 15.94 24.82
N MET A 154 11.67 16.03 23.71
CA MET A 154 12.24 17.29 23.22
C MET A 154 11.12 18.23 22.75
N ALA A 155 10.18 17.70 21.96
CA ALA A 155 9.02 18.46 21.49
C ALA A 155 8.16 18.97 22.66
N ARG A 156 7.94 18.13 23.68
CA ARG A 156 7.25 18.51 24.92
C ARG A 156 7.95 19.64 25.65
N THR A 157 9.28 19.54 25.80
CA THR A 157 10.08 20.56 26.47
C THR A 157 10.01 21.89 25.73
N PHE A 158 10.04 21.86 24.39
CA PHE A 158 9.85 23.03 23.54
C PHE A 158 8.47 23.66 23.75
N ALA A 159 7.39 22.87 23.68
CA ALA A 159 6.02 23.37 23.83
C ALA A 159 5.79 24.04 25.21
N VAL A 160 6.33 23.45 26.28
CA VAL A 160 6.29 24.04 27.63
C VAL A 160 7.08 25.34 27.71
N LYS A 161 8.28 25.38 27.12
CA LYS A 161 9.13 26.58 27.11
C LYS A 161 8.48 27.75 26.37
N GLU A 162 7.84 27.48 25.24
CA GLU A 162 7.13 28.49 24.44
C GLU A 162 5.71 28.79 24.99
N ALA A 163 5.30 28.13 26.07
CA ALA A 163 4.00 28.28 26.72
C ALA A 163 2.81 28.16 25.77
N LEU A 164 2.84 27.18 24.86
CA LEU A 164 1.76 26.97 23.89
C LEU A 164 0.44 26.62 24.61
N SER A 165 -0.60 27.41 24.38
CA SER A 165 -1.90 27.30 25.06
C SER A 165 -2.87 26.34 24.37
N PHE A 166 -2.61 25.99 23.10
CA PHE A 166 -3.39 25.02 22.34
C PHE A 166 -2.84 23.59 22.47
N PRO A 167 -3.69 22.55 22.32
CA PRO A 167 -3.25 21.16 22.42
C PRO A 167 -2.23 20.83 21.34
N ASN A 168 -1.20 20.07 21.73
CA ASN A 168 -0.16 19.56 20.85
C ASN A 168 0.00 18.06 21.10
N VAL A 169 -0.20 17.25 20.06
CA VAL A 169 -0.08 15.79 20.13
C VAL A 169 1.19 15.33 19.41
N PRO A 170 1.98 14.41 19.98
CA PRO A 170 3.00 13.67 19.25
C PRO A 170 2.33 12.65 18.33
N ALA A 171 2.52 12.79 17.02
CA ALA A 171 1.99 11.85 16.04
C ALA A 171 2.66 10.49 16.18
N THR A 172 1.87 9.42 16.06
CA THR A 172 2.43 8.09 15.79
C THR A 172 2.92 8.02 14.35
N GLN A 173 3.79 7.05 14.04
CA GLN A 173 4.19 6.76 12.65
C GLN A 173 2.99 6.51 11.74
N GLU A 174 1.92 5.91 12.27
CA GLU A 174 0.66 5.71 11.56
C GLU A 174 -0.02 7.04 11.22
N VAL A 175 -0.26 7.92 12.21
CA VAL A 175 -0.93 9.21 11.97
C VAL A 175 -0.10 10.08 11.01
N GLY A 176 1.22 10.17 11.23
CA GLY A 176 2.11 10.88 10.31
C GLY A 176 2.07 10.32 8.89
N GLY A 177 2.11 8.98 8.75
CA GLY A 177 2.05 8.30 7.46
C GLY A 177 0.73 8.51 6.72
N ILE A 178 -0.40 8.46 7.42
CA ILE A 178 -1.74 8.69 6.86
C ILE A 178 -1.84 10.12 6.29
N TYR A 179 -1.47 11.13 7.07
CA TYR A 179 -1.53 12.52 6.62
C TYR A 179 -0.50 12.80 5.51
N ASN A 180 0.66 12.13 5.52
CA ASN A 180 1.62 12.18 4.43
C ASN A 180 1.04 11.62 3.12
N ILE A 181 0.37 10.46 3.17
CA ILE A 181 -0.33 9.90 2.00
C ILE A 181 -1.38 10.89 1.52
N ILE A 182 -2.19 11.46 2.42
CA ILE A 182 -3.19 12.45 2.00
C ILE A 182 -2.56 13.59 1.21
N TYR A 183 -1.50 14.18 1.76
CA TYR A 183 -0.80 15.27 1.12
C TYR A 183 -0.21 14.89 -0.24
N ARG A 184 0.43 13.72 -0.34
CA ARG A 184 1.00 13.21 -1.60
C ARG A 184 -0.03 13.07 -2.72
N TYR A 185 -1.28 12.75 -2.39
CA TYR A 185 -2.34 12.59 -3.39
C TYR A 185 -3.20 13.85 -3.56
N LEU A 186 -3.03 14.87 -2.72
CA LEU A 186 -3.64 16.19 -2.90
C LEU A 186 -3.00 17.01 -4.04
N PHE A 187 -1.71 16.77 -4.34
CA PHE A 187 -0.94 17.56 -5.32
C PHE A 187 -0.20 16.66 -6.31
N ASP A 188 -0.15 17.06 -7.60
CA ASP A 188 0.34 16.25 -8.73
C ASP A 188 1.77 15.71 -8.58
N ARG A 189 2.63 16.40 -7.81
CA ARG A 189 4.05 16.02 -7.66
C ARG A 189 4.30 14.92 -6.63
N ARG A 190 3.27 14.44 -5.93
CA ARG A 190 3.38 13.34 -4.93
C ARG A 190 4.52 13.54 -3.94
N ARG A 191 4.72 14.78 -3.51
CA ARG A 191 5.75 15.14 -2.54
C ARG A 191 5.29 14.76 -1.15
N ASP A 192 6.25 14.38 -0.31
CA ASP A 192 5.96 14.23 1.11
C ASP A 192 5.48 15.56 1.71
N LEU A 193 4.69 15.44 2.77
CA LEU A 193 4.15 16.53 3.56
C LEU A 193 5.32 17.40 4.08
N PRO A 194 5.51 18.62 3.55
CA PRO A 194 6.52 19.52 4.07
C PRO A 194 6.04 20.08 5.40
N ILE A 195 6.98 20.53 6.21
CA ILE A 195 6.70 21.19 7.48
C ILE A 195 7.40 22.57 7.53
N PRO A 196 6.77 23.60 8.10
CA PRO A 196 5.41 23.59 8.61
C PRO A 196 4.36 23.50 7.48
N THR A 197 3.23 22.86 7.76
CA THR A 197 2.03 22.88 6.89
C THR A 197 0.80 22.89 7.79
N SER A 198 -0.23 23.63 7.40
CA SER A 198 -1.51 23.66 8.13
C SER A 198 -2.66 23.27 7.24
N PHE A 199 -3.62 22.51 7.77
CA PHE A 199 -4.89 22.22 7.13
C PHE A 199 -5.99 22.98 7.89
N LEU A 200 -6.79 23.77 7.16
CA LEU A 200 -8.02 24.34 7.71
C LEU A 200 -9.14 23.33 7.49
N LEU A 201 -9.73 22.89 8.60
CA LEU A 201 -10.90 22.05 8.65
C LEU A 201 -12.12 22.92 8.93
N ASP A 202 -13.23 22.64 8.25
CA ASP A 202 -14.52 23.23 8.57
C ASP A 202 -15.16 22.57 9.80
N LYS A 203 -16.35 23.03 10.18
CA LYS A 203 -17.09 22.54 11.36
C LYS A 203 -17.46 21.06 11.26
N ASP A 204 -17.50 20.48 10.07
CA ASP A 204 -17.88 19.09 9.83
C ASP A 204 -16.63 18.17 9.85
N GLY A 205 -15.43 18.75 10.00
CA GLY A 205 -14.16 18.03 10.01
C GLY A 205 -13.57 17.82 8.62
N MET A 206 -14.04 18.57 7.62
CA MET A 206 -13.54 18.46 6.25
C MET A 206 -12.39 19.45 6.04
N ILE A 207 -11.26 18.97 5.53
CA ILE A 207 -10.15 19.81 5.04
C ILE A 207 -10.68 20.62 3.86
N VAL A 208 -10.70 21.93 3.99
CA VAL A 208 -11.17 22.88 2.97
C VAL A 208 -10.04 23.71 2.36
N LYS A 209 -8.92 23.90 3.09
CA LYS A 209 -7.76 24.64 2.60
C LYS A 209 -6.46 24.06 3.16
N VAL A 210 -5.40 24.12 2.36
CA VAL A 210 -4.04 23.72 2.75
C VAL A 210 -3.09 24.92 2.64
N TYR A 211 -2.35 25.17 3.72
CA TYR A 211 -1.28 26.16 3.79
C TYR A 211 0.05 25.41 3.78
N GLN A 212 0.74 25.43 2.63
CA GLN A 212 2.07 24.84 2.44
C GLN A 212 3.10 25.86 2.92
N GLY A 213 3.85 25.53 3.98
CA GLY A 213 4.76 26.47 4.62
C GLY A 213 4.08 27.29 5.73
N ARG A 214 4.61 28.49 5.96
CA ARG A 214 4.13 29.38 7.03
C ARG A 214 2.76 29.96 6.69
N ALA A 215 1.81 29.83 7.62
CA ALA A 215 0.46 30.39 7.49
C ALA A 215 0.41 31.77 8.15
N ARG A 216 -0.04 32.79 7.40
CA ARG A 216 -0.13 34.17 7.89
C ARG A 216 -1.39 34.35 8.73
N PRO A 217 -1.32 34.88 9.97
CA PRO A 217 -2.49 35.05 10.83
C PRO A 217 -3.59 35.89 10.22
N GLU A 218 -3.24 36.97 9.52
CA GLU A 218 -4.21 37.85 8.87
C GLU A 218 -4.97 37.11 7.76
N GLY A 219 -4.26 36.30 6.97
CA GLY A 219 -4.86 35.44 5.94
C GLY A 219 -5.77 34.37 6.53
N LEU A 220 -5.33 33.71 7.61
CA LEU A 220 -6.17 32.76 8.35
C LEU A 220 -7.49 33.41 8.82
N LEU A 221 -7.42 34.61 9.41
CA LEU A 221 -8.61 35.35 9.87
C LEU A 221 -9.52 35.79 8.72
N GLU A 222 -8.96 36.09 7.54
CA GLU A 222 -9.74 36.39 6.34
C GLU A 222 -10.43 35.13 5.79
N ASP A 223 -9.71 34.01 5.72
CA ASP A 223 -10.24 32.73 5.25
C ASP A 223 -11.40 32.24 6.13
N LEU A 224 -11.33 32.44 7.46
CA LEU A 224 -12.44 32.12 8.36
C LEU A 224 -13.70 32.93 8.04
N ARG A 225 -13.53 34.23 7.74
CA ARG A 225 -14.63 35.14 7.39
C ARG A 225 -15.22 34.83 6.01
N SER A 226 -14.39 34.35 5.09
CA SER A 226 -14.72 34.12 3.68
C SER A 226 -14.82 32.64 3.29
N CYS A 227 -14.93 31.74 4.27
CA CYS A 227 -14.93 30.30 4.03
C CYS A 227 -16.14 29.90 3.16
N PRO A 228 -15.93 29.27 1.99
CA PRO A 228 -17.00 28.92 1.07
C PRO A 228 -17.90 27.84 1.67
N ARG A 229 -19.21 28.07 1.62
CA ARG A 229 -20.25 27.21 2.21
C ARG A 229 -20.91 26.32 1.18
N THR A 230 -20.97 26.77 -0.08
CA THR A 230 -21.58 26.00 -1.18
C THR A 230 -20.54 25.39 -2.13
N PRO A 231 -20.85 24.31 -2.85
CA PRO A 231 -19.96 23.78 -3.89
C PRO A 231 -19.58 24.83 -4.96
N ALA A 232 -20.53 25.70 -5.33
CA ALA A 232 -20.28 26.76 -6.31
C ALA A 232 -19.26 27.80 -5.79
N GLU A 233 -19.42 28.24 -4.54
CA GLU A 233 -18.45 29.13 -3.88
C GLU A 233 -17.06 28.49 -3.77
N ARG A 234 -17.00 27.18 -3.46
CA ARG A 234 -15.72 26.45 -3.38
C ARG A 234 -14.98 26.44 -4.70
N ILE A 235 -15.69 26.14 -5.79
CA ILE A 235 -15.15 26.19 -7.14
C ILE A 235 -14.62 27.60 -7.45
N GLN A 236 -15.43 28.63 -7.23
CA GLN A 236 -15.07 30.01 -7.52
C GLN A 236 -13.83 30.46 -6.72
N ARG A 237 -13.69 29.97 -5.48
CA ARG A 237 -12.57 30.28 -4.60
C ARG A 237 -11.30 29.49 -4.94
N ALA A 238 -11.44 28.24 -5.39
CA ALA A 238 -10.32 27.33 -5.63
C ALA A 238 -9.71 27.47 -7.03
N LEU A 239 -10.47 27.93 -8.02
CA LEU A 239 -9.96 28.16 -9.37
C LEU A 239 -9.42 29.59 -9.53
N PRO A 240 -8.23 29.77 -10.14
CA PRO A 240 -7.63 31.10 -10.33
C PRO A 240 -8.25 31.89 -11.50
N PHE A 241 -9.28 31.36 -12.16
CA PHE A 241 -9.94 31.97 -13.30
C PHE A 241 -11.44 31.65 -13.31
N ASN A 242 -12.22 32.53 -13.95
CA ASN A 242 -13.64 32.30 -14.20
C ASN A 242 -13.84 31.26 -15.30
N GLY A 243 -14.93 30.49 -15.24
CA GLY A 243 -15.26 29.51 -16.27
C GLY A 243 -16.64 28.89 -16.10
N VAL A 244 -17.07 28.15 -17.13
CA VAL A 244 -18.30 27.34 -17.11
C VAL A 244 -17.91 25.88 -16.97
N ILE A 245 -18.48 25.18 -15.98
CA ILE A 245 -18.24 23.77 -15.74
C ILE A 245 -19.29 22.96 -16.47
N TYR A 246 -18.86 22.13 -17.42
CA TYR A 246 -19.75 21.29 -18.22
C TYR A 246 -19.94 19.87 -17.64
N GLN A 247 -19.03 19.44 -16.76
CA GLN A 247 -19.16 18.17 -16.04
C GLN A 247 -19.97 18.35 -14.75
N ARG A 248 -20.61 17.28 -14.24
CA ARG A 248 -21.17 17.28 -12.88
C ARG A 248 -20.06 17.60 -11.85
N ALA A 249 -20.47 17.86 -10.60
CA ALA A 249 -19.59 18.21 -9.48
C ALA A 249 -18.25 17.43 -9.52
N PHE A 250 -17.14 18.14 -9.23
CA PHE A 250 -15.84 17.51 -9.06
C PHE A 250 -15.96 16.35 -8.08
N GLN A 251 -15.38 15.21 -8.46
CA GLN A 251 -15.33 14.02 -7.62
C GLN A 251 -13.88 13.66 -7.35
N ARG A 252 -13.59 13.43 -6.08
CA ARG A 252 -12.29 13.03 -5.62
C ARG A 252 -12.04 11.59 -6.04
N ASN A 253 -10.77 11.29 -6.32
CA ASN A 253 -10.35 9.92 -6.59
C ASN A 253 -10.12 9.16 -5.29
N ASP A 254 -11.18 8.95 -4.50
CA ASP A 254 -11.13 8.22 -3.23
C ASP A 254 -10.64 6.77 -3.39
N PHE A 255 -10.84 6.19 -4.58
CA PHE A 255 -10.31 4.88 -4.92
C PHE A 255 -8.78 4.83 -4.79
N THR A 256 -8.11 5.85 -5.31
CA THR A 256 -6.64 5.93 -5.27
C THR A 256 -6.13 6.11 -3.83
N TYR A 257 -6.82 6.89 -3.00
CA TYR A 257 -6.51 6.98 -1.57
C TYR A 257 -6.69 5.63 -0.88
N GLY A 258 -7.79 4.94 -1.15
CA GLY A 258 -8.07 3.61 -0.62
C GLY A 258 -6.97 2.60 -0.92
N VAL A 259 -6.53 2.54 -2.19
CA VAL A 259 -5.42 1.66 -2.60
C VAL A 259 -4.11 2.03 -1.90
N ALA A 260 -3.76 3.32 -1.85
CA ALA A 260 -2.53 3.77 -1.20
C ALA A 260 -2.49 3.44 0.30
N MET A 261 -3.62 3.65 1.00
CA MET A 261 -3.77 3.30 2.41
C MET A 261 -3.71 1.79 2.62
N PHE A 262 -4.38 1.00 1.76
CA PHE A 262 -4.41 -0.46 1.86
C PHE A 262 -3.02 -1.07 1.69
N GLN A 263 -2.25 -0.59 0.71
CA GLN A 263 -0.87 -1.03 0.47
C GLN A 263 0.05 -0.75 1.66
N ARG A 264 -0.21 0.32 2.41
CA ARG A 264 0.55 0.68 3.63
C ARG A 264 0.01 0.04 4.90
N GLY A 265 -1.08 -0.72 4.82
CA GLY A 265 -1.67 -1.41 5.97
C GLY A 265 -2.60 -0.54 6.81
N TYR A 266 -2.93 0.67 6.37
CA TYR A 266 -3.89 1.56 7.06
C TYR A 266 -5.32 1.13 6.70
N LEU A 267 -5.75 -0.01 7.25
CA LEU A 267 -6.95 -0.74 6.82
C LEU A 267 -8.24 0.05 7.10
N GLU A 268 -8.32 0.78 8.22
CA GLU A 268 -9.53 1.57 8.52
C GLU A 268 -9.72 2.73 7.54
N GLN A 269 -8.65 3.45 7.22
CA GLN A 269 -8.66 4.59 6.30
C GLN A 269 -8.89 4.13 4.86
N ALA A 270 -8.33 2.97 4.48
CA ALA A 270 -8.61 2.33 3.20
C ALA A 270 -10.09 1.96 3.08
N ALA A 271 -10.67 1.32 4.10
CA ALA A 271 -12.08 0.95 4.11
C ALA A 271 -13.00 2.17 4.02
N ALA A 272 -12.70 3.25 4.75
CA ALA A 272 -13.44 4.51 4.66
C ALA A 272 -13.41 5.08 3.23
N SER A 273 -12.24 5.07 2.58
CA SER A 273 -12.07 5.57 1.21
C SER A 273 -12.86 4.74 0.19
N PHE A 274 -12.79 3.41 0.25
CA PHE A 274 -13.57 2.56 -0.66
C PHE A 274 -15.08 2.67 -0.43
N LYS A 275 -15.53 2.89 0.82
CA LYS A 275 -16.94 3.17 1.11
C LYS A 275 -17.42 4.48 0.48
N GLN A 276 -16.56 5.52 0.41
CA GLN A 276 -16.88 6.75 -0.33
C GLN A 276 -17.02 6.50 -1.84
N VAL A 277 -16.14 5.65 -2.41
CA VAL A 277 -16.27 5.24 -3.82
C VAL A 277 -17.62 4.55 -4.07
N ILE A 278 -18.02 3.62 -3.21
CA ILE A 278 -19.32 2.93 -3.33
C ILE A 278 -20.48 3.92 -3.18
N ALA A 279 -20.41 4.87 -2.25
CA ALA A 279 -21.44 5.88 -2.07
C ALA A 279 -21.61 6.76 -3.32
N ALA A 280 -20.50 7.10 -3.99
CA ALA A 280 -20.52 7.87 -5.23
C ALA A 280 -20.88 7.02 -6.46
N LYS A 281 -20.47 5.74 -6.49
CA LYS A 281 -20.62 4.79 -7.60
C LYS A 281 -21.02 3.40 -7.07
N PRO A 282 -22.31 3.17 -6.77
CA PRO A 282 -22.78 1.91 -6.18
C PRO A 282 -22.60 0.67 -7.08
N GLU A 283 -22.30 0.86 -8.36
CA GLU A 283 -22.09 -0.21 -9.35
C GLU A 283 -20.60 -0.42 -9.66
N ASP A 284 -19.68 0.16 -8.89
CA ASP A 284 -18.23 -0.02 -9.11
C ASP A 284 -17.70 -1.31 -8.45
N PRO A 285 -17.48 -2.41 -9.20
CA PRO A 285 -17.04 -3.68 -8.64
C PRO A 285 -15.64 -3.61 -8.01
N GLU A 286 -14.78 -2.66 -8.41
CA GLU A 286 -13.42 -2.54 -7.89
C GLU A 286 -13.42 -2.13 -6.42
N ALA A 287 -14.32 -1.21 -6.03
CA ALA A 287 -14.43 -0.77 -4.65
C ALA A 287 -14.93 -1.90 -3.74
N TYR A 288 -15.91 -2.69 -4.19
CA TYR A 288 -16.36 -3.89 -3.49
C TYR A 288 -15.24 -4.93 -3.39
N TYR A 289 -14.49 -5.17 -4.47
CA TYR A 289 -13.40 -6.16 -4.47
C TYR A 289 -12.30 -5.80 -3.47
N ASN A 290 -11.91 -4.53 -3.45
CA ASN A 290 -10.88 -4.05 -2.53
C ASN A 290 -11.35 -4.08 -1.07
N LEU A 291 -12.63 -3.76 -0.78
CA LEU A 291 -13.19 -3.98 0.56
C LEU A 291 -13.19 -5.46 0.95
N GLY A 292 -13.64 -6.34 0.05
CA GLY A 292 -13.64 -7.78 0.28
C GLY A 292 -12.25 -8.32 0.62
N THR A 293 -11.24 -7.90 -0.15
CA THR A 293 -9.83 -8.24 0.07
C THR A 293 -9.29 -7.65 1.38
N LEU A 294 -9.70 -6.43 1.73
CA LEU A 294 -9.32 -5.77 2.97
C LEU A 294 -9.87 -6.50 4.20
N TYR A 295 -11.15 -6.87 4.18
CA TYR A 295 -11.77 -7.60 5.29
C TYR A 295 -11.24 -9.04 5.40
N LEU A 296 -10.87 -9.69 4.29
CA LEU A 296 -10.09 -10.92 4.30
C LEU A 296 -8.77 -10.75 5.08
N ARG A 297 -8.04 -9.66 4.84
CA ARG A 297 -6.80 -9.36 5.56
C ARG A 297 -7.03 -9.08 7.05
N LYS A 298 -8.20 -8.55 7.43
CA LYS A 298 -8.64 -8.39 8.83
C LYS A 298 -9.14 -9.70 9.46
N ASN A 299 -9.21 -10.79 8.70
CA ASN A 299 -9.83 -12.05 9.09
C ASN A 299 -11.32 -11.91 9.48
N ASP A 300 -11.99 -10.88 8.94
CA ASP A 300 -13.44 -10.69 9.08
C ASP A 300 -14.13 -11.33 7.87
N LEU A 301 -14.37 -12.63 7.97
CA LEU A 301 -14.88 -13.45 6.88
C LEU A 301 -16.30 -13.05 6.46
N ARG A 302 -17.09 -12.52 7.39
CA ARG A 302 -18.47 -12.09 7.14
C ARG A 302 -18.52 -10.89 6.21
N ASP A 303 -17.83 -9.82 6.57
CA ASP A 303 -17.79 -8.61 5.73
C ASP A 303 -17.07 -8.91 4.41
N ALA A 304 -15.98 -9.68 4.45
CA ALA A 304 -15.26 -10.12 3.24
C ALA A 304 -16.19 -10.81 2.23
N ARG A 305 -16.96 -11.81 2.68
CA ARG A 305 -17.95 -12.53 1.88
C ARG A 305 -18.96 -11.57 1.26
N GLN A 306 -19.56 -10.71 2.09
CA GLN A 306 -20.58 -9.77 1.64
C GLN A 306 -20.09 -8.87 0.50
N TYR A 307 -18.89 -8.28 0.63
CA TYR A 307 -18.36 -7.40 -0.41
C TYR A 307 -17.95 -8.18 -1.66
N LEU A 308 -17.35 -9.37 -1.52
CA LEU A 308 -16.94 -10.19 -2.66
C LEU A 308 -18.14 -10.78 -3.43
N ASP A 309 -19.22 -11.16 -2.74
CA ASP A 309 -20.47 -11.60 -3.38
C ASP A 309 -21.05 -10.47 -4.24
N GLN A 310 -21.01 -9.23 -3.74
CA GLN A 310 -21.43 -8.07 -4.51
C GLN A 310 -20.48 -7.78 -5.68
N THR A 311 -19.17 -7.99 -5.53
CA THR A 311 -18.21 -7.91 -6.64
C THR A 311 -18.58 -8.86 -7.77
N VAL A 312 -18.76 -10.15 -7.49
CA VAL A 312 -19.05 -11.15 -8.54
C VAL A 312 -20.46 -11.00 -9.12
N LYS A 313 -21.39 -10.42 -8.37
CA LYS A 313 -22.71 -10.02 -8.89
C LYS A 313 -22.62 -8.88 -9.91
N LEU A 314 -21.78 -7.87 -9.62
CA LEU A 314 -21.56 -6.72 -10.52
C LEU A 314 -20.64 -7.07 -11.70
N ARG A 315 -19.65 -7.94 -11.48
CA ARG A 315 -18.68 -8.40 -12.49
C ARG A 315 -18.43 -9.91 -12.34
N PRO A 316 -19.23 -10.76 -13.01
CA PRO A 316 -19.09 -12.21 -12.92
C PRO A 316 -17.77 -12.74 -13.52
N ASP A 317 -17.15 -12.03 -14.45
CA ASP A 317 -15.89 -12.38 -15.12
C ASP A 317 -14.64 -11.89 -14.37
N TYR A 318 -14.69 -11.87 -13.03
CA TYR A 318 -13.60 -11.38 -12.17
C TYR A 318 -12.89 -12.55 -11.43
N PRO A 319 -11.83 -13.17 -12.01
CA PRO A 319 -11.21 -14.36 -11.44
C PRO A 319 -10.61 -14.15 -10.05
N GLU A 320 -10.04 -12.98 -9.75
CA GLU A 320 -9.49 -12.64 -8.43
C GLU A 320 -10.58 -12.65 -7.34
N ALA A 321 -11.77 -12.12 -7.65
CA ALA A 321 -12.90 -12.09 -6.71
C ALA A 321 -13.39 -13.52 -6.39
N TRP A 322 -13.50 -14.37 -7.41
CA TRP A 322 -13.85 -15.79 -7.22
C TRP A 322 -12.78 -16.56 -6.43
N ASN A 323 -11.50 -16.28 -6.66
CA ASN A 323 -10.43 -16.84 -5.83
C ASN A 323 -10.60 -16.41 -4.37
N ASN A 324 -10.87 -15.13 -4.11
CA ASN A 324 -11.03 -14.63 -2.75
C ASN A 324 -12.29 -15.21 -2.07
N LEU A 325 -13.40 -15.40 -2.78
CA LEU A 325 -14.56 -16.16 -2.27
C LEU A 325 -14.20 -17.61 -1.95
N GLY A 326 -13.35 -18.25 -2.76
CA GLY A 326 -12.83 -19.58 -2.46
C GLY A 326 -11.99 -19.60 -1.17
N MET A 327 -11.19 -18.55 -0.93
CA MET A 327 -10.41 -18.41 0.30
C MET A 327 -11.30 -18.21 1.53
N VAL A 328 -12.32 -17.36 1.44
CA VAL A 328 -13.34 -17.19 2.49
C VAL A 328 -13.96 -18.54 2.84
N ALA A 329 -14.50 -19.25 1.84
CA ALA A 329 -15.14 -20.55 2.06
C ALA A 329 -14.17 -21.59 2.67
N ALA A 330 -12.90 -21.59 2.25
CA ALA A 330 -11.90 -22.49 2.81
C ALA A 330 -11.59 -22.18 4.29
N GLN A 331 -11.54 -20.90 4.68
CA GLN A 331 -11.33 -20.47 6.07
C GLN A 331 -12.57 -20.76 6.95
N GLU A 332 -13.76 -20.73 6.38
CA GLU A 332 -15.01 -21.17 7.02
C GLU A 332 -15.19 -22.70 7.03
N SER A 333 -14.18 -23.46 6.59
CA SER A 333 -14.22 -24.93 6.48
C SER A 333 -15.29 -25.47 5.52
N GLN A 334 -15.75 -24.66 4.58
CA GLN A 334 -16.72 -25.03 3.53
C GLN A 334 -15.97 -25.51 2.28
N ALA A 335 -15.36 -26.70 2.35
CA ALA A 335 -14.45 -27.20 1.32
C ALA A 335 -15.09 -27.31 -0.08
N ASP A 336 -16.34 -27.78 -0.17
CA ASP A 336 -17.03 -27.94 -1.47
C ASP A 336 -17.28 -26.59 -2.15
N GLU A 337 -17.62 -25.57 -1.38
CA GLU A 337 -17.81 -24.22 -1.91
C GLU A 337 -16.48 -23.60 -2.34
N ALA A 338 -15.43 -23.78 -1.53
CA ALA A 338 -14.09 -23.34 -1.89
C ALA A 338 -13.66 -23.93 -3.24
N ILE A 339 -13.85 -25.25 -3.44
CA ILE A 339 -13.54 -25.92 -4.69
C ILE A 339 -14.33 -25.35 -5.87
N ARG A 340 -15.64 -25.10 -5.71
CA ARG A 340 -16.47 -24.50 -6.76
C ARG A 340 -15.96 -23.12 -7.15
N ASN A 341 -15.70 -22.26 -6.16
CA ASN A 341 -15.24 -20.89 -6.38
C ASN A 341 -13.84 -20.84 -7.03
N PHE A 342 -12.89 -21.64 -6.57
CA PHE A 342 -11.57 -21.74 -7.21
C PHE A 342 -11.64 -22.31 -8.62
N LYS A 343 -12.45 -23.34 -8.87
CA LYS A 343 -12.66 -23.88 -10.22
C LYS A 343 -13.30 -22.83 -11.15
N HIS A 344 -14.21 -22.02 -10.65
CA HIS A 344 -14.79 -20.93 -11.42
C HIS A 344 -13.74 -19.86 -11.77
N SER A 345 -12.93 -19.44 -10.79
CA SER A 345 -11.78 -18.55 -11.02
C SER A 345 -10.83 -19.10 -12.10
N LEU A 346 -10.50 -20.40 -12.04
CA LEU A 346 -9.66 -21.08 -13.03
C LEU A 346 -10.33 -21.26 -14.40
N SER A 347 -11.66 -21.31 -14.47
CA SER A 347 -12.37 -21.33 -15.75
C SER A 347 -12.26 -19.99 -16.48
N LEU A 348 -12.25 -18.88 -15.73
CA LEU A 348 -12.06 -17.53 -16.25
C LEU A 348 -10.58 -17.25 -16.57
N ARG A 349 -9.66 -17.75 -15.74
CA ARG A 349 -8.21 -17.62 -15.94
C ARG A 349 -7.48 -18.94 -15.64
N PRO A 350 -7.30 -19.81 -16.65
CA PRO A 350 -6.71 -21.14 -16.46
C PRO A 350 -5.30 -21.17 -15.87
N ASN A 351 -4.50 -20.12 -16.12
CA ASN A 351 -3.11 -20.02 -15.65
C ASN A 351 -2.98 -19.12 -14.42
N TYR A 352 -4.03 -19.02 -13.60
CA TYR A 352 -3.97 -18.25 -12.36
C TYR A 352 -3.29 -19.05 -11.25
N ALA A 353 -1.96 -18.89 -11.11
CA ALA A 353 -1.13 -19.64 -10.17
C ALA A 353 -1.67 -19.60 -8.73
N ILE A 354 -2.12 -18.43 -8.24
CA ILE A 354 -2.68 -18.28 -6.89
C ILE A 354 -3.91 -19.19 -6.69
N ALA A 355 -4.85 -19.22 -7.64
CA ALA A 355 -6.03 -20.06 -7.55
C ALA A 355 -5.70 -21.56 -7.68
N LEU A 356 -4.69 -21.94 -8.50
CA LEU A 356 -4.19 -23.31 -8.57
C LEU A 356 -3.61 -23.75 -7.23
N THR A 357 -2.78 -22.92 -6.60
CA THR A 357 -2.18 -23.19 -5.28
C THR A 357 -3.23 -23.30 -4.19
N ASN A 358 -4.20 -22.39 -4.17
CA ASN A 358 -5.29 -22.41 -3.19
C ASN A 358 -6.16 -23.67 -3.33
N LEU A 359 -6.54 -24.04 -4.56
CA LEU A 359 -7.30 -25.26 -4.82
C LEU A 359 -6.51 -26.51 -4.47
N GLY A 360 -5.22 -26.57 -4.84
CA GLY A 360 -4.32 -27.67 -4.48
C GLY A 360 -4.20 -27.84 -2.97
N ASN A 361 -4.16 -26.74 -2.21
CA ASN A 361 -4.15 -26.77 -0.75
C ASN A 361 -5.47 -27.25 -0.13
N VAL A 362 -6.61 -26.98 -0.77
CA VAL A 362 -7.90 -27.58 -0.34
C VAL A 362 -7.89 -29.09 -0.55
N TYR A 363 -7.48 -29.56 -1.74
CA TYR A 363 -7.39 -31.00 -2.02
C TYR A 363 -6.39 -31.71 -1.09
N ARG A 364 -5.23 -31.09 -0.82
CA ARG A 364 -4.25 -31.60 0.15
C ARG A 364 -4.87 -31.80 1.54
N ARG A 365 -5.69 -30.85 2.01
CA ARG A 365 -6.39 -30.96 3.31
C ARG A 365 -7.48 -32.03 3.31
N GLN A 366 -8.09 -32.31 2.17
CA GLN A 366 -9.06 -33.41 2.01
C GLN A 366 -8.40 -34.79 1.84
N GLY A 367 -7.08 -34.85 1.65
CA GLY A 367 -6.34 -36.09 1.42
C GLY A 367 -6.32 -36.55 -0.04
N ASP A 368 -6.87 -35.76 -0.97
CA ASP A 368 -6.76 -36.02 -2.41
C ASP A 368 -5.39 -35.51 -2.91
N PHE A 369 -4.36 -36.30 -2.62
CA PHE A 369 -2.99 -35.92 -2.90
C PHE A 369 -2.67 -35.86 -4.41
N ASP A 370 -3.35 -36.67 -5.23
CA ASP A 370 -3.14 -36.69 -6.68
C ASP A 370 -3.61 -35.38 -7.33
N GLN A 371 -4.80 -34.89 -6.98
CA GLN A 371 -5.27 -33.59 -7.46
C GLN A 371 -4.43 -32.44 -6.90
N ALA A 372 -4.02 -32.53 -5.64
CA ALA A 372 -3.15 -31.53 -5.02
C ALA A 372 -1.81 -31.41 -5.77
N GLU A 373 -1.14 -32.54 -6.03
CA GLU A 373 0.15 -32.57 -6.74
C GLU A 373 0.01 -32.02 -8.16
N LYS A 374 -1.03 -32.42 -8.88
CA LYS A 374 -1.29 -31.93 -10.25
C LYS A 374 -1.45 -30.41 -10.30
N LEU A 375 -2.26 -29.85 -9.40
CA LEU A 375 -2.52 -28.41 -9.37
C LEU A 375 -1.31 -27.61 -8.92
N LEU A 376 -0.61 -28.06 -7.88
CA LEU A 376 0.57 -27.40 -7.36
C LEU A 376 1.75 -27.48 -8.34
N SER A 377 1.93 -28.61 -9.03
CA SER A 377 2.94 -28.75 -10.10
C SER A 377 2.66 -27.80 -11.26
N ARG A 378 1.39 -27.69 -11.68
CA ARG A 378 1.00 -26.71 -12.70
C ARG A 378 1.24 -25.26 -12.24
N ALA A 379 0.96 -24.95 -10.98
CA ALA A 379 1.25 -23.62 -10.44
C ALA A 379 2.77 -23.34 -10.49
N MET A 380 3.60 -24.32 -10.14
CA MET A 380 5.06 -24.23 -10.20
C MET A 380 5.58 -24.03 -11.63
N GLU A 381 4.99 -24.68 -12.63
CA GLU A 381 5.33 -24.47 -14.05
C GLU A 381 5.06 -23.03 -14.50
N ILE A 382 4.01 -22.39 -13.97
CA ILE A 382 3.64 -21.01 -14.30
C ILE A 382 4.49 -20.00 -13.54
N THR A 383 4.82 -20.27 -12.27
CA THR A 383 5.57 -19.37 -11.40
C THR A 383 6.61 -20.16 -10.60
N PRO A 384 7.77 -20.46 -11.20
CA PRO A 384 8.76 -21.37 -10.61
C PRO A 384 9.45 -20.83 -9.36
N ASP A 385 9.52 -19.51 -9.21
CA ASP A 385 10.20 -18.82 -8.10
C ASP A 385 9.21 -18.31 -7.04
N ASP A 386 8.09 -19.01 -6.84
CA ASP A 386 7.10 -18.65 -5.82
C ASP A 386 7.32 -19.43 -4.49
N PRO A 387 7.55 -18.75 -3.36
CA PRO A 387 7.77 -19.40 -2.07
C PRO A 387 6.52 -20.10 -1.51
N GLU A 388 5.30 -19.64 -1.83
CA GLU A 388 4.05 -20.26 -1.36
C GLU A 388 3.78 -21.59 -2.07
N ILE A 389 4.11 -21.67 -3.36
CA ILE A 389 4.00 -22.91 -4.13
C ILE A 389 5.01 -23.94 -3.61
N ASN A 390 6.26 -23.52 -3.41
CA ASN A 390 7.31 -24.37 -2.82
C ASN A 390 6.89 -24.86 -1.42
N TYR A 391 6.39 -23.97 -0.55
CA TYR A 391 5.86 -24.36 0.76
C TYR A 391 4.71 -25.37 0.65
N SER A 392 3.74 -25.13 -0.24
CA SER A 392 2.58 -26.00 -0.43
C SER A 392 2.96 -27.40 -0.92
N LEU A 393 3.92 -27.50 -1.85
CA LEU A 393 4.48 -28.78 -2.29
C LEU A 393 5.25 -29.48 -1.17
N GLY A 394 6.08 -28.74 -0.42
CA GLY A 394 6.79 -29.27 0.74
C GLY A 394 5.84 -29.90 1.75
N MET A 395 4.75 -29.21 2.08
CA MET A 395 3.70 -29.71 2.97
C MET A 395 2.93 -30.91 2.39
N LEU A 396 2.72 -30.96 1.07
CA LEU A 396 2.11 -32.12 0.41
C LEU A 396 2.99 -33.37 0.57
N TYR A 397 4.27 -33.27 0.20
CA TYR A 397 5.20 -34.40 0.29
C TYR A 397 5.46 -34.84 1.73
N ALA A 398 5.44 -33.90 2.69
CA ALA A 398 5.54 -34.22 4.12
C ALA A 398 4.37 -35.11 4.59
N LEU A 399 3.13 -34.84 4.12
CA LEU A 399 1.96 -35.65 4.43
C LEU A 399 2.00 -37.03 3.75
N GLN A 400 2.63 -37.13 2.58
CA GLN A 400 2.91 -38.40 1.89
C GLN A 400 4.13 -39.13 2.47
N ASN A 401 4.77 -38.62 3.54
CA ASN A 401 5.97 -39.17 4.15
C ASN A 401 7.19 -39.27 3.20
N GLN A 402 7.24 -38.42 2.17
CA GLN A 402 8.40 -38.27 1.27
C GLN A 402 9.30 -37.14 1.80
N LEU A 403 10.05 -37.42 2.87
CA LEU A 403 10.72 -36.41 3.68
C LEU A 403 11.79 -35.64 2.88
N GLU A 404 12.58 -36.30 2.05
CA GLU A 404 13.66 -35.66 1.29
C GLU A 404 13.10 -34.65 0.26
N LYS A 405 11.99 -35.00 -0.41
CA LYS A 405 11.30 -34.08 -1.32
C LYS A 405 10.71 -32.91 -0.54
N ALA A 406 10.07 -33.19 0.60
CA ALA A 406 9.50 -32.16 1.45
C ALA A 406 10.55 -31.14 1.90
N ALA A 407 11.73 -31.63 2.33
CA ALA A 407 12.85 -30.80 2.78
C ALA A 407 13.33 -29.89 1.65
N ARG A 408 13.56 -30.44 0.46
CA ARG A 408 14.00 -29.68 -0.70
C ARG A 408 13.05 -28.54 -1.07
N TYR A 409 11.74 -28.79 -1.08
CA TYR A 409 10.76 -27.75 -1.39
C TYR A 409 10.63 -26.69 -0.28
N LEU A 410 10.68 -27.09 1.00
CA LEU A 410 10.68 -26.15 2.12
C LEU A 410 11.98 -25.32 2.18
N GLU A 411 13.13 -25.91 1.87
CA GLU A 411 14.41 -25.19 1.73
C GLU A 411 14.31 -24.12 0.63
N ASN A 412 13.79 -24.48 -0.55
CA ASN A 412 13.55 -23.52 -1.63
C ASN A 412 12.61 -22.38 -1.19
N ALA A 413 11.53 -22.69 -0.47
CA ALA A 413 10.60 -21.67 0.04
C ALA A 413 11.32 -20.66 0.96
N VAL A 414 12.19 -21.14 1.85
CA VAL A 414 13.00 -20.30 2.74
C VAL A 414 14.10 -19.54 1.99
N THR A 415 14.69 -20.13 0.95
CA THR A 415 15.67 -19.42 0.09
C THR A 415 15.01 -18.26 -0.66
N LEU A 416 13.81 -18.47 -1.20
CA LEU A 416 13.04 -17.45 -1.91
C LEU A 416 12.46 -16.39 -0.96
N ARG A 417 12.08 -16.78 0.26
CA ARG A 417 11.60 -15.87 1.30
C ARG A 417 12.22 -16.22 2.67
N PRO A 418 13.36 -15.58 3.02
CA PRO A 418 14.06 -15.85 4.28
C PRO A 418 13.27 -15.51 5.56
N ASP A 419 12.27 -14.63 5.45
CA ASP A 419 11.36 -14.20 6.52
C ASP A 419 10.02 -14.96 6.48
N TYR A 420 10.04 -16.26 6.14
CA TYR A 420 8.85 -17.11 6.11
C TYR A 420 8.77 -18.05 7.35
N PRO A 421 8.07 -17.63 8.42
CA PRO A 421 8.07 -18.38 9.70
C PRO A 421 7.48 -19.79 9.60
N ASP A 422 6.34 -19.98 8.91
CA ASP A 422 5.73 -21.31 8.75
C ASP A 422 6.67 -22.29 8.03
N ALA A 423 7.33 -21.84 6.97
CA ALA A 423 8.30 -22.66 6.22
C ALA A 423 9.53 -23.01 7.08
N LEU A 424 10.08 -22.03 7.82
CA LEU A 424 11.20 -22.24 8.73
C LEU A 424 10.85 -23.24 9.84
N ASN A 425 9.71 -23.06 10.49
CA ASN A 425 9.25 -23.95 11.56
C ASN A 425 9.01 -25.37 11.04
N ASN A 426 8.31 -25.53 9.91
CA ASN A 426 8.01 -26.86 9.38
C ASN A 426 9.26 -27.57 8.83
N LEU A 427 10.21 -26.83 8.27
CA LEU A 427 11.52 -27.36 7.90
C LEU A 427 12.30 -27.84 9.13
N GLY A 428 12.28 -27.08 10.22
CA GLY A 428 12.86 -27.50 11.50
C GLY A 428 12.24 -28.80 12.01
N VAL A 429 10.91 -28.92 12.00
CA VAL A 429 10.20 -30.15 12.38
C VAL A 429 10.61 -31.32 11.50
N LEU A 430 10.77 -31.10 10.20
CA LEU A 430 11.20 -32.14 9.27
C LEU A 430 12.62 -32.61 9.57
N PHE A 431 13.55 -31.70 9.83
CA PHE A 431 14.92 -32.03 10.23
C PHE A 431 14.99 -32.81 11.54
N VAL A 432 14.10 -32.56 12.51
CA VAL A 432 13.99 -33.42 13.70
C VAL A 432 13.63 -34.86 13.31
N ARG A 433 12.69 -35.06 12.37
CA ARG A 433 12.31 -36.39 11.88
C ARG A 433 13.45 -37.09 11.14
N GLU A 434 14.28 -36.33 10.42
CA GLU A 434 15.51 -36.80 9.76
C GLU A 434 16.70 -36.97 10.72
N ARG A 435 16.54 -36.66 12.02
CA ARG A 435 17.60 -36.63 13.05
C ARG A 435 18.73 -35.62 12.78
N ARG A 436 18.47 -34.60 11.97
CA ARG A 436 19.36 -33.46 11.69
C ARG A 436 19.15 -32.37 12.74
N ASN A 437 19.48 -32.68 13.99
CA ASN A 437 19.11 -31.85 15.14
C ASN A 437 19.74 -30.44 15.11
N SER A 438 20.99 -30.31 14.66
CA SER A 438 21.66 -29.01 14.54
C SER A 438 21.00 -28.10 13.50
N ASP A 439 20.60 -28.66 12.35
CA ASP A 439 19.89 -27.91 11.31
C ASP A 439 18.50 -27.49 11.81
N ALA A 440 17.79 -28.39 12.52
CA ALA A 440 16.49 -28.08 13.11
C ALA A 440 16.57 -26.91 14.09
N GLU A 441 17.56 -26.93 15.00
CA GLU A 441 17.80 -25.85 15.97
C GLU A 441 18.05 -24.51 15.26
N GLU A 442 18.86 -24.49 14.21
CA GLU A 442 19.14 -23.28 13.42
C GLU A 442 17.86 -22.72 12.78
N ARG A 443 17.02 -23.58 12.20
CA ARG A 443 15.77 -23.16 11.56
C ARG A 443 14.78 -22.57 12.57
N PHE A 444 14.60 -23.20 13.74
CA PHE A 444 13.74 -22.65 14.79
C PHE A 444 14.26 -21.32 15.33
N LYS A 445 15.57 -21.20 15.59
CA LYS A 445 16.18 -19.93 16.03
C LYS A 445 16.02 -18.82 14.98
N THR A 446 16.16 -19.17 13.70
CA THR A 446 15.93 -18.22 12.60
C THR A 446 14.47 -17.79 12.57
N CYS A 447 13.52 -18.72 12.70
CA CYS A 447 12.09 -18.41 12.78
C CYS A 447 11.79 -17.43 13.92
N ILE A 448 12.33 -17.69 15.12
CA ILE A 448 12.17 -16.82 16.30
C ILE A 448 12.74 -15.42 16.03
N ARG A 449 13.88 -15.32 15.36
CA ARG A 449 14.51 -14.03 15.04
C ARG A 449 13.68 -13.21 14.04
N VAL A 450 13.14 -13.83 13.00
CA VAL A 450 12.37 -13.13 11.95
C VAL A 450 10.91 -12.89 12.35
N ALA A 451 10.35 -13.73 13.21
CA ALA A 451 8.98 -13.62 13.71
C ALA A 451 8.92 -13.94 15.22
N PRO A 452 9.31 -12.99 16.10
CA PRO A 452 9.34 -13.21 17.55
C PRO A 452 7.99 -13.56 18.19
N ASN A 453 6.88 -13.26 17.50
CA ASN A 453 5.52 -13.57 17.96
C ASN A 453 5.04 -14.97 17.52
N PHE A 454 5.85 -15.72 16.74
CA PHE A 454 5.49 -17.05 16.24
C PHE A 454 5.80 -18.13 17.30
N ASP A 455 4.80 -18.43 18.13
CA ASP A 455 4.87 -19.31 19.30
C ASP A 455 5.38 -20.73 18.99
N GLN A 456 4.94 -21.33 17.88
CA GLN A 456 5.26 -22.72 17.53
C GLN A 456 6.76 -22.98 17.41
N ALA A 457 7.55 -22.00 16.95
CA ALA A 457 8.98 -22.16 16.83
C ALA A 457 9.67 -22.29 18.19
N TYR A 458 9.20 -21.56 19.22
CA TYR A 458 9.69 -21.70 20.59
C TYR A 458 9.32 -23.06 21.17
N LEU A 459 8.07 -23.50 21.00
CA LEU A 459 7.61 -24.79 21.51
C LEU A 459 8.37 -25.96 20.86
N ASN A 460 8.56 -25.91 19.54
CA ASN A 460 9.28 -26.97 18.84
C ASN A 460 10.79 -26.99 19.17
N LEU A 461 11.41 -25.82 19.37
CA LEU A 461 12.78 -25.74 19.84
C LEU A 461 12.94 -26.26 21.28
N ALA A 462 12.02 -25.92 22.18
CA ALA A 462 12.02 -26.45 23.55
C ALA A 462 11.90 -27.98 23.55
N ARG A 463 10.98 -28.54 22.75
CA ARG A 463 10.82 -29.99 22.60
C ARG A 463 12.07 -30.66 22.03
N LEU A 464 12.74 -30.03 21.06
CA LEU A 464 14.02 -30.52 20.54
C LEU A 464 15.07 -30.59 21.66
N TYR A 465 15.21 -29.54 22.48
CA TYR A 465 16.14 -29.56 23.61
C TYR A 465 15.80 -30.61 24.66
N VAL A 466 14.52 -30.92 24.88
CA VAL A 466 14.12 -32.04 25.75
C VAL A 466 14.57 -33.38 25.17
N ILE A 467 14.40 -33.59 23.86
CA ILE A 467 14.86 -34.81 23.16
C ILE A 467 16.39 -34.95 23.27
N LEU A 468 17.13 -33.84 23.27
CA LEU A 468 18.58 -33.79 23.41
C LEU A 468 19.07 -33.83 24.87
N GLU A 469 18.17 -33.97 25.84
CA GLU A 469 18.46 -33.92 27.28
C GLU A 469 19.04 -32.58 27.79
N GLU A 470 18.92 -31.52 27.00
CA GLU A 470 19.41 -30.17 27.31
C GLU A 470 18.34 -29.35 28.06
N LYS A 471 17.89 -29.85 29.21
CA LYS A 471 16.76 -29.28 29.98
C LYS A 471 16.88 -27.78 30.27
N GLN A 472 18.10 -27.30 30.53
CA GLN A 472 18.33 -25.88 30.83
C GLN A 472 18.01 -24.97 29.63
N LYS A 473 18.43 -25.35 28.41
CA LYS A 473 18.10 -24.60 27.20
C LYS A 473 16.60 -24.63 26.89
N ALA A 474 15.94 -25.77 27.13
CA ALA A 474 14.48 -25.87 27.00
C ALA A 474 13.75 -24.85 27.90
N LYS A 475 14.17 -24.73 29.17
CA LYS A 475 13.63 -23.72 30.10
C LYS A 475 13.86 -22.29 29.61
N GLU A 476 15.06 -21.98 29.14
CA GLU A 476 15.40 -20.64 28.62
C GLU A 476 14.52 -20.23 27.44
N VAL A 477 14.28 -21.13 26.48
CA VAL A 477 13.41 -20.87 25.34
C VAL A 477 11.96 -20.64 25.76
N LEU A 478 11.43 -21.46 26.68
CA LEU A 478 10.05 -21.29 27.18
C LEU A 478 9.89 -19.99 27.97
N LEU A 479 10.89 -19.62 28.77
CA LEU A 479 10.90 -18.33 29.47
C LEU A 479 10.97 -17.15 28.49
N ALA A 480 11.72 -17.27 27.40
CA ALA A 480 11.73 -16.25 26.35
C ALA A 480 10.36 -16.10 25.67
N LEU A 481 9.64 -17.21 25.40
CA LEU A 481 8.26 -17.15 24.91
C LEU A 481 7.34 -16.48 25.94
N LEU A 482 7.43 -16.82 27.23
CA LEU A 482 6.62 -16.21 28.28
C LEU A 482 6.93 -14.74 28.50
N HIS A 483 8.16 -14.29 28.24
CA HIS A 483 8.48 -12.87 28.26
C HIS A 483 7.73 -12.11 27.15
N GLN A 484 7.59 -12.71 25.96
CA GLN A 484 6.82 -12.12 24.86
C GLN A 484 5.30 -12.29 25.05
N GLN A 485 4.88 -13.43 25.60
CA GLN A 485 3.49 -13.84 25.76
C GLN A 485 3.26 -14.38 27.18
N PRO A 486 3.11 -13.51 28.20
CA PRO A 486 3.05 -13.92 29.61
C PRO A 486 1.93 -14.90 29.96
N GLN A 487 0.85 -14.91 29.17
CA GLN A 487 -0.33 -15.74 29.39
C GLN A 487 -0.33 -17.04 28.55
N HIS A 488 0.79 -17.41 27.94
CA HIS A 488 0.88 -18.56 27.04
C HIS A 488 0.78 -19.90 27.79
N LYS A 489 -0.43 -20.45 27.90
CA LYS A 489 -0.78 -21.63 28.71
C LYS A 489 0.07 -22.88 28.42
N VAL A 490 0.36 -23.17 27.15
CA VAL A 490 1.15 -24.35 26.77
C VAL A 490 2.59 -24.22 27.26
N ALA A 491 3.15 -23.01 27.21
CA ALA A 491 4.53 -22.77 27.60
C ALA A 491 4.69 -22.84 29.13
N GLN A 492 3.72 -22.31 29.89
CA GLN A 492 3.67 -22.47 31.35
C GLN A 492 3.66 -23.95 31.75
N LYS A 493 2.78 -24.74 31.12
CA LYS A 493 2.67 -26.19 31.38
C LYS A 493 3.95 -26.95 31.01
N GLU A 494 4.53 -26.69 29.82
CA GLU A 494 5.78 -27.33 29.41
C GLU A 494 6.94 -26.97 30.34
N LEU A 495 6.98 -25.73 30.87
CA LEU A 495 8.00 -25.29 31.82
C LEU A 495 7.87 -25.98 33.18
N GLU A 496 6.65 -26.16 33.69
CA GLU A 496 6.38 -26.92 34.92
C GLU A 496 6.84 -28.37 34.82
N MET A 497 6.64 -29.03 33.68
CA MET A 497 7.08 -30.41 33.46
C MET A 497 8.62 -30.57 33.41
N LEU A 498 9.36 -29.47 33.29
CA LEU A 498 10.83 -29.46 33.27
C LEU A 498 11.46 -29.16 34.64
N GLN A 499 10.65 -28.80 35.65
CA GLN A 499 11.08 -28.64 37.05
C GLN A 499 11.33 -30.02 37.65
#